data_AF-A0A7S1U9Q6-F1
#
_entry.id   AF-A0A7S1U9Q6-F1
#
_cell.length_a   1.000
_cell.length_b   1.000
_cell.length_c   1.000
_cell.angle_alpha   90.00
_cell.angle_beta   90.00
_cell.angle_gamma   90.00
#
_symmetry.space_group_name_H-M   'P 1'
#
loop_
_entity.id
_entity.type
_entity.pdbx_description
1 polymer ?
#
loop_
_entity_poly.entity_id
_entity_poly.type
_entity_poly.pdbx_seq_one_letter_code
_entity_poly.pdbx_strand_id
1 'polypeptide(L)'
;MAGAQFAAELIATANAISSPGKGILAADESTGTIGKRFAPIGVENTQANRVRYRELLFKTPGLGEYISGAITFEETLFDKGTCGTSMVDLMKKQ
;
A
#
# COMPACT_ATOMS: atom_id res chain seq x y z
N MET A 1 -16.50 -5.33 -28.05
CA MET A 1 -15.16 -5.48 -27.45
C MET A 1 -15.30 -5.25 -25.95
N ALA A 2 -15.10 -6.27 -25.12
CA ALA A 2 -15.33 -6.22 -23.67
C ALA A 2 -14.49 -5.17 -22.91
N GLY A 3 -13.43 -4.62 -23.54
CA GLY A 3 -12.59 -3.57 -22.94
C GLY A 3 -13.18 -2.15 -22.93
N ALA A 4 -14.24 -1.87 -23.69
CA ALA A 4 -14.78 -0.51 -23.78
C ALA A 4 -15.57 -0.07 -22.53
N GLN A 5 -16.12 -1.03 -21.76
CA GLN A 5 -17.01 -0.76 -20.63
C GLN A 5 -16.30 0.02 -19.50
N PHE A 6 -15.02 -0.26 -19.26
CA PHE A 6 -14.24 0.34 -18.17
C PHE A 6 -13.24 1.39 -18.63
N ALA A 7 -13.23 1.74 -19.93
CA ALA A 7 -12.22 2.65 -20.47
C ALA A 7 -12.19 4.01 -19.75
N ALA A 8 -13.37 4.59 -19.48
CA ALA A 8 -13.46 5.85 -18.75
C ALA A 8 -12.96 5.74 -17.30
N GLU A 9 -13.27 4.65 -16.60
CA GLU A 9 -12.83 4.40 -15.23
C GLU A 9 -11.32 4.15 -15.13
N LEU A 10 -10.76 3.39 -16.07
CA LEU A 10 -9.31 3.15 -16.17
C LEU A 10 -8.55 4.47 -16.41
N ILE A 11 -9.04 5.32 -17.32
CA ILE A 11 -8.45 6.64 -17.58
C ILE A 11 -8.54 7.52 -16.32
N ALA A 12 -9.70 7.55 -15.66
CA ALA A 12 -9.89 8.34 -14.43
C ALA A 12 -8.91 7.89 -13.32
N THR A 13 -8.75 6.57 -13.14
CA THR A 13 -7.82 5.99 -12.17
C THR A 13 -6.36 6.31 -12.51
N ALA A 14 -5.97 6.17 -13.79
CA ALA A 14 -4.63 6.50 -14.24
C ALA A 14 -4.30 7.99 -14.03
N ASN A 15 -5.25 8.89 -14.28
CA ASN A 15 -5.08 10.32 -14.03
C ASN A 15 -4.98 10.63 -12.53
N ALA A 16 -5.78 9.96 -11.68
CA ALA A 16 -5.69 10.13 -10.23
C ALA A 16 -4.31 9.71 -9.70
N ILE A 17 -3.79 8.55 -10.16
CA ILE A 17 -2.45 8.05 -9.80
C ILE A 17 -1.35 8.99 -10.31
N SER A 18 -1.47 9.54 -11.52
CA SER A 18 -0.46 10.41 -12.14
C SER A 18 -0.62 11.91 -11.84
N SER A 19 -1.28 12.25 -10.72
CA SER A 19 -1.46 13.63 -10.28
C SER A 19 -0.11 14.37 -10.12
N PRO A 20 0.03 15.63 -10.60
CA PRO A 20 1.27 16.39 -10.47
C PRO A 20 1.76 16.50 -9.02
N GLY A 21 3.07 16.30 -8.82
CA GLY A 21 3.69 16.36 -7.49
C GLY A 21 3.46 15.13 -6.61
N LYS A 22 2.77 14.10 -7.11
CA LYS A 22 2.57 12.82 -6.42
C LYS A 22 3.27 11.64 -7.10
N GLY A 23 3.49 10.58 -6.34
CA GLY A 23 4.07 9.32 -6.79
C GLY A 23 3.38 8.09 -6.21
N ILE A 24 3.99 6.93 -6.47
CA ILE A 24 3.49 5.62 -6.02
C ILE A 24 4.38 5.09 -4.89
N LEU A 25 3.76 4.62 -3.81
CA LEU A 25 4.45 3.84 -2.77
C LEU A 25 4.42 2.36 -3.14
N ALA A 26 5.57 1.78 -3.52
CA ALA A 26 5.69 0.34 -3.71
C ALA A 26 5.94 -0.36 -2.36
N ALA A 27 4.90 -0.95 -1.78
CA ALA A 27 4.92 -1.69 -0.52
C ALA A 27 4.49 -3.16 -0.72
N ASP A 28 4.85 -3.71 -1.88
CA ASP A 28 4.46 -5.02 -2.40
C ASP A 28 5.50 -6.11 -2.17
N GLU A 29 6.41 -5.91 -1.22
CA GLU A 29 7.42 -6.92 -0.93
C GLU A 29 6.76 -8.20 -0.40
N SER A 30 6.98 -9.29 -1.13
CA SER A 30 6.60 -10.64 -0.70
C SER A 30 7.18 -10.99 0.67
N THR A 31 6.62 -12.02 1.32
CA THR A 31 7.06 -12.50 2.63
C THR A 31 8.57 -12.78 2.70
N GLY A 32 9.16 -13.35 1.64
CA GLY A 32 10.60 -13.59 1.57
C GLY A 32 11.42 -12.30 1.38
N THR A 33 10.94 -11.38 0.53
CA THR A 33 11.64 -10.12 0.25
C THR A 33 11.66 -9.22 1.48
N ILE A 34 10.52 -9.04 2.16
CA ILE A 34 10.45 -8.20 3.37
C ILE A 34 11.26 -8.79 4.52
N GLY A 35 11.32 -10.12 4.64
CA GLY A 35 12.18 -10.79 5.61
C GLY A 35 13.67 -10.43 5.45
N LYS A 36 14.15 -10.35 4.20
CA LYS A 36 15.52 -9.88 3.91
C LYS A 36 15.74 -8.41 4.28
N ARG A 37 14.69 -7.58 4.31
CA ARG A 37 14.77 -6.18 4.77
C ARG A 37 14.76 -6.06 6.29
N PHE A 38 14.05 -6.95 6.97
CA PHE A 38 13.97 -6.98 8.44
C PHE A 38 15.23 -7.55 9.10
N ALA A 39 15.90 -8.53 8.47
CA ALA A 39 17.06 -9.19 9.07
C ALA A 39 18.22 -8.24 9.47
N PRO A 40 18.64 -7.26 8.62
CA PRO A 40 19.71 -6.33 8.97
C PRO A 40 19.40 -5.41 10.15
N ILE A 41 18.12 -5.22 10.48
CA ILE A 41 17.66 -4.38 11.60
C ILE A 41 17.22 -5.20 12.82
N GLY A 42 17.46 -6.51 12.82
CA GLY A 42 17.13 -7.39 13.95
C GLY A 42 15.64 -7.64 14.17
N VAL A 43 14.80 -7.42 13.16
CA VAL A 43 13.35 -7.68 13.25
C VAL A 43 13.03 -9.07 12.73
N GLU A 44 12.23 -9.83 13.49
CA GLU A 44 11.76 -11.16 13.07
C GLU A 44 10.69 -11.06 11.97
N ASN A 45 10.74 -11.95 10.98
CA ASN A 45 9.78 -11.99 9.87
C ASN A 45 8.46 -12.69 10.25
N THR A 46 7.73 -12.11 11.20
CA THR A 46 6.37 -12.54 11.58
C THR A 46 5.31 -11.72 10.85
N GLN A 47 4.10 -12.26 10.66
CA GLN A 47 2.99 -11.51 10.07
C GLN A 47 2.68 -10.24 10.88
N ALA A 48 2.70 -10.33 12.21
CA ALA A 48 2.46 -9.17 13.08
C ALA A 48 3.47 -8.03 12.83
N ASN A 49 4.75 -8.35 12.60
CA ASN A 49 5.76 -7.33 12.27
C ASN A 49 5.57 -6.76 10.87
N ARG A 50 5.18 -7.59 9.89
CA ARG A 50 4.84 -7.13 8.55
C ARG A 50 3.63 -6.19 8.56
N VAL A 51 2.57 -6.53 9.30
CA VAL A 51 1.40 -5.68 9.55
C VAL A 51 1.83 -4.35 10.17
N ARG A 52 2.61 -4.38 11.27
CA ARG A 52 3.09 -3.15 11.93
C ARG A 52 3.89 -2.26 10.99
N TYR A 53 4.75 -2.84 10.15
CA TYR A 53 5.53 -2.08 9.18
C TYR A 53 4.63 -1.41 8.13
N ARG A 54 3.66 -2.12 7.56
CA ARG A 54 2.76 -1.54 6.54
C ARG A 54 1.80 -0.52 7.16
N GLU A 55 1.31 -0.79 8.37
CA GLU A 55 0.52 0.17 9.13
C GLU A 55 1.31 1.44 9.45
N LEU A 56 2.60 1.33 9.80
CA LEU A 56 3.49 2.48 10.00
C LEU A 56 3.55 3.34 8.74
N LEU A 57 3.73 2.74 7.56
CA LEU A 57 3.74 3.46 6.30
C LEU A 57 2.39 4.17 6.08
N PHE A 58 1.28 3.42 6.13
CA PHE A 58 -0.05 3.92 5.78
C PHE A 58 -0.68 4.86 6.81
N LYS A 59 -0.10 4.99 8.01
CA LYS A 59 -0.50 5.97 9.03
C LYS A 59 0.38 7.22 9.06
N THR A 60 1.37 7.32 8.17
CA THR A 60 2.24 8.50 8.09
C THR A 60 1.38 9.76 7.85
N PRO A 61 1.40 10.76 8.76
CA PRO A 61 0.65 11.99 8.56
C PRO A 61 1.09 12.72 7.28
N GLY A 62 0.13 13.17 6.48
CA GLY A 62 0.41 13.89 5.22
C GLY A 62 0.92 13.00 4.08
N LEU A 63 0.88 11.66 4.20
CA LEU A 63 1.34 10.77 3.12
C LEU A 63 0.64 11.06 1.80
N GLY A 64 -0.68 11.30 1.84
CA GLY A 64 -1.50 11.58 0.67
C GLY A 64 -1.20 12.90 -0.04
N GLU A 65 -0.42 13.80 0.57
CA GLU A 65 0.08 15.01 -0.11
C GLU A 65 1.04 14.65 -1.25
N TYR A 66 1.77 13.54 -1.10
CA TYR A 66 2.85 13.13 -2.02
C TYR A 66 2.62 11.77 -2.66
N ILE A 67 1.75 10.93 -2.10
CA ILE A 67 1.46 9.60 -2.63
C ILE A 67 0.01 9.54 -3.09
N SER A 68 -0.18 9.13 -4.35
CA SER A 68 -1.50 9.00 -4.98
C SER A 68 -1.99 7.54 -5.04
N GLY A 69 -1.11 6.59 -4.75
CA GLY A 69 -1.45 5.17 -4.72
C GLY A 69 -0.33 4.33 -4.11
N ALA A 70 -0.68 3.14 -3.65
CA ALA A 70 0.28 2.15 -3.17
C ALA A 70 0.08 0.81 -3.87
N ILE A 71 1.19 0.14 -4.18
CA ILE A 71 1.18 -1.26 -4.62
C ILE A 71 1.37 -2.11 -3.38
N THR A 72 0.49 -3.08 -3.16
CA THR A 72 0.50 -3.92 -1.94
C THR A 72 0.65 -5.39 -2.29
N PHE A 73 1.30 -6.15 -1.41
CA PHE A 73 1.29 -7.60 -1.49
C PHE A 73 -0.08 -8.14 -1.05
N GLU A 74 -0.47 -9.31 -1.56
CA GLU A 74 -1.80 -9.90 -1.31
C GLU A 74 -2.10 -10.07 0.19
N GLU A 75 -1.11 -10.47 1.00
CA GLU A 75 -1.25 -10.55 2.46
C GLU A 75 -1.71 -9.22 3.07
N THR A 76 -1.10 -8.11 2.64
CA THR A 76 -1.43 -6.77 3.14
C THR A 76 -2.80 -6.29 2.67
N LEU A 77 -3.26 -6.72 1.48
CA LEU A 77 -4.58 -6.37 0.96
C LEU A 77 -5.71 -6.86 1.88
N PHE A 78 -5.52 -8.02 2.52
CA PHE A 78 -6.51 -8.65 3.41
C PHE A 78 -6.23 -8.45 4.91
N ASP A 79 -5.07 -7.90 5.26
CA ASP A 79 -4.72 -7.61 6.65
C ASP A 79 -5.51 -6.43 7.25
N LYS A 80 -5.59 -6.44 8.58
CA LYS A 80 -6.06 -5.31 9.39
C LYS A 80 -4.89 -4.75 10.19
N GLY A 81 -4.84 -3.42 10.30
CA GLY A 81 -3.94 -2.75 11.23
C GLY A 81 -4.27 -3.10 12.69
N THR A 82 -3.38 -2.70 13.60
CA THR A 82 -3.50 -2.97 15.05
C THR A 82 -4.78 -2.41 15.68
N CYS A 83 -5.38 -1.37 15.09
CA CYS A 83 -6.67 -0.82 15.51
C CYS A 83 -7.90 -1.47 14.85
N GLY A 84 -7.72 -2.58 14.13
CA GLY A 84 -8.79 -3.32 13.45
C GLY A 84 -9.30 -2.69 12.14
N THR A 85 -8.77 -1.53 11.74
CA THR A 85 -9.05 -0.91 10.43
C THR A 85 -8.33 -1.68 9.32
N SER A 86 -8.99 -1.91 8.19
CA SER A 86 -8.34 -2.58 7.05
C SER A 86 -7.17 -1.74 6.52
N MET A 87 -6.13 -2.38 5.99
CA MET A 87 -5.01 -1.67 5.36
C MET A 87 -5.46 -0.77 4.20
N VAL A 88 -6.46 -1.22 3.45
CA VAL A 88 -7.09 -0.45 2.36
C VAL A 88 -7.73 0.83 2.87
N ASP A 89 -8.48 0.77 3.98
CA ASP A 89 -9.12 1.95 4.54
C ASP A 89 -8.13 2.93 5.17
N LEU A 90 -6.95 2.46 5.61
CA LEU A 90 -5.87 3.35 6.04
C LEU A 90 -5.34 4.17 4.85
N MET A 91 -5.08 3.54 3.71
CA MET A 91 -4.62 4.24 2.50
C MET A 91 -5.69 5.15 1.88
N LYS A 92 -6.98 4.76 1.92
CA LYS A 92 -8.07 5.63 1.44
C LYS A 92 -8.26 6.91 2.28
N LYS A 93 -7.73 6.94 3.50
CA LYS A 93 -7.78 8.11 4.39
C LYS A 93 -6.58 9.06 4.21
N GLN A 94 -5.60 8.67 3.40
CA GLN A 94 -4.47 9.53 3.01
C GLN A 94 -4.91 10.45 1.88
#